data_AF-M4WTQ9-F1
#
_entry.id   AF-M4WTQ9-F1
#
_cell.length_a   1.000
_cell.length_b   1.000
_cell.length_c   1.000
_cell.angle_alpha   90.00
_cell.angle_beta   90.00
_cell.angle_gamma   90.00
#
_symmetry.space_group_name_H-M   'P 1'
#
loop_
_entity.id
_entity.type
_entity.pdbx_description
1 polymer ?
#
loop_
_entity_poly.entity_id
_entity_poly.type
_entity_poly.pdbx_seq_one_letter_code
_entity_poly.pdbx_strand_id
1 'polypeptide(L)' 'MKKVLGVYTSHRPHWMGDGFPVRTLFSYDSLGKHISPFLLLDLAGPQDFQSGRFGQMDRPNPGPQRSRGARP' A
#
# COMPACT_ATOMS: atom_id res chain seq x y z
N MET A 1 -16.73 3.22 -26.45
CA MET A 1 -15.72 3.81 -25.54
C MET A 1 -16.34 3.97 -24.15
N LYS A 2 -15.65 3.57 -23.08
CA LYS A 2 -16.13 3.80 -21.71
C LYS A 2 -15.72 5.20 -21.23
N LYS A 3 -16.57 5.85 -20.41
CA LYS A 3 -16.25 7.13 -19.76
C LYS A 3 -15.39 6.89 -18.52
N VAL A 4 -14.38 7.74 -18.32
CA VAL A 4 -13.61 7.80 -17.07
C VAL A 4 -14.41 8.58 -16.04
N LEU A 5 -14.73 7.95 -14.90
CA LEU A 5 -15.56 8.56 -13.85
C LEU A 5 -14.73 9.33 -12.81
N GLY A 6 -13.44 9.02 -12.68
CA GLY A 6 -12.54 9.67 -11.74
C GLY A 6 -11.11 9.14 -11.88
N VAL A 7 -10.15 9.91 -11.35
CA VAL A 7 -8.74 9.54 -11.25
C VAL A 7 -8.34 9.67 -9.79
N TYR A 8 -7.80 8.59 -9.22
CA TYR A 8 -7.43 8.53 -7.82
C TYR A 8 -5.92 8.38 -7.69
N THR A 9 -5.31 9.13 -6.78
CA THR A 9 -3.88 9.01 -6.47
C THR A 9 -3.68 8.01 -5.36
N SER A 10 -2.80 7.04 -5.58
CA SER A 10 -2.50 6.04 -4.57
C SER A 10 -1.63 6.58 -3.44
N HIS A 11 -1.89 6.05 -2.24
CA HIS A 11 -1.22 6.42 -1.00
C HIS A 11 0.29 6.18 -1.05
N ARG A 12 0.99 6.68 -0.03
CA ARG A 12 2.43 6.42 0.13
C ARG A 12 2.67 4.91 0.28
N PRO A 13 3.81 4.39 -0.19
CA PRO A 13 4.19 3.01 0.04
C PRO A 13 4.20 2.67 1.54
N HIS A 14 3.76 1.47 1.87
CA HIS A 14 3.80 0.89 3.20
C HIS A 14 4.29 -0.56 3.10
N TRP A 15 4.74 -1.13 4.21
CA TRP A 15 5.24 -2.50 4.22
C TRP A 15 4.09 -3.49 4.46
N MET A 16 3.95 -4.47 3.58
CA MET A 16 3.13 -5.64 3.83
C MET A 16 3.96 -6.65 4.63
N GLY A 17 3.81 -6.57 5.95
CA GLY A 17 4.59 -7.33 6.92
C GLY A 17 6.10 -7.21 6.70
N ASP A 18 6.72 -8.39 6.64
CA ASP A 18 8.14 -8.69 6.50
C ASP A 18 8.91 -8.15 5.28
N GLY A 19 8.24 -8.05 4.13
CA GLY A 19 8.90 -8.39 2.86
C GLY A 19 8.63 -7.46 1.70
N PHE A 20 7.46 -6.86 1.59
CA PHE A 20 7.11 -6.12 0.37
C PHE A 20 6.79 -4.66 0.69
N PRO A 21 7.55 -3.69 0.16
CA PRO A 21 7.08 -2.33 0.10
C PRO A 21 5.96 -2.29 -0.94
N VAL A 22 4.72 -2.16 -0.50
CA VAL A 22 3.54 -2.15 -1.34
C VAL A 22 2.93 -0.76 -1.38
N ARG A 23 2.24 -0.47 -2.48
CA ARG A 23 1.46 0.75 -2.66
C ARG A 23 0.03 0.41 -3.03
N THR A 24 -0.93 0.75 -2.18
CA THR A 24 -2.36 0.54 -2.45
C THR A 24 -2.84 1.46 -3.56
N LEU A 25 -3.24 0.86 -4.68
CA LEU A 25 -3.85 1.54 -5.83
C LEU A 25 -5.32 1.86 -5.57
N PHE A 26 -6.06 0.91 -5.01
CA PHE A 26 -7.42 1.11 -4.53
C PHE A 26 -7.76 0.18 -3.38
N SER A 27 -8.76 0.56 -2.58
CA SER A 27 -9.35 -0.27 -1.52
C SER A 27 -10.86 -0.03 -1.46
N TYR A 28 -11.60 -1.01 -0.96
CA TYR A 28 -13.05 -0.90 -0.76
C TYR A 28 -13.37 0.16 0.31
N ASP A 29 -12.49 0.33 1.28
CA ASP A 29 -12.61 1.38 2.29
C ASP A 29 -12.61 2.79 1.68
N SER A 30 -11.82 3.01 0.61
CA SER A 30 -11.72 4.32 -0.06
C SER A 30 -12.72 4.53 -1.19
N LEU A 31 -13.00 3.50 -2.00
CA LEU A 31 -13.84 3.62 -3.21
C LEU A 31 -15.18 2.89 -3.13
N GLY A 32 -15.42 2.11 -2.09
CA GLY A 32 -16.68 1.41 -1.82
C GLY A 32 -17.22 0.66 -3.03
N LYS A 33 -18.52 0.89 -3.32
CA LYS A 33 -19.24 0.19 -4.38
C LYS A 33 -18.71 0.49 -5.80
N HIS A 34 -17.91 1.54 -6.00
CA HIS A 34 -17.36 1.88 -7.32
C HIS A 34 -16.35 0.86 -7.84
N ILE A 35 -15.74 0.08 -6.95
CA ILE A 35 -14.78 -0.97 -7.32
C ILE A 35 -15.32 -2.39 -7.15
N SER A 36 -16.61 -2.56 -6.83
CA SER A 36 -17.19 -3.90 -6.71
C SER A 36 -17.03 -4.69 -8.03
N PRO A 37 -16.62 -5.97 -8.00
CA PRO A 37 -16.47 -6.88 -6.85
C PRO A 37 -15.06 -6.90 -6.24
N PHE A 38 -14.18 -5.97 -6.59
CA PHE A 38 -12.82 -5.91 -6.09
C PHE A 38 -12.76 -5.31 -4.68
N LEU A 39 -11.90 -5.87 -3.84
CA LEU A 39 -11.71 -5.40 -2.47
C LEU A 39 -10.50 -4.47 -2.34
N LEU A 40 -9.38 -4.83 -2.95
CA LEU A 40 -8.13 -4.09 -2.82
C LEU A 40 -7.16 -4.49 -3.92
N LEU A 41 -6.29 -3.55 -4.32
CA LEU A 41 -5.14 -3.81 -5.18
C LEU A 41 -3.90 -3.10 -4.61
N ASP A 42 -2.92 -3.89 -4.21
CA ASP A 42 -1.60 -3.43 -3.81
C ASP A 42 -0.58 -3.72 -4.92
N LEU A 43 0.19 -2.69 -5.27
CA LEU A 43 1.31 -2.80 -6.20
C LEU A 43 2.61 -2.92 -5.42
N ALA A 44 3.30 -4.06 -5.54
CA ALA A 44 4.64 -4.23 -5.00
C ALA A 44 5.61 -3.27 -5.72
N GLY A 45 6.30 -2.45 -4.93
CA GLY A 45 7.36 -1.59 -5.42
C GLY A 45 8.63 -2.38 -5.73
N PRO A 46 9.56 -1.82 -6.52
CA PRO A 46 10.89 -2.39 -6.71
C PRO A 46 11.59 -2.52 -5.35
N GLN A 47 12.01 -3.74 -5.02
CA GLN A 47 12.79 -4.04 -3.83
C GLN A 47 13.83 -5.10 -4.21
N ASP A 48 15.10 -4.80 -3.94
CA ASP A 48 16.15 -5.78 -4.06
C ASP A 48 16.08 -6.71 -2.84
N PHE A 49 15.85 -8.00 -3.12
CA PHE A 49 15.85 -9.05 -2.12
C PHE A 49 17.22 -9.73 -2.13
N GLN A 50 17.99 -9.57 -1.04
CA GLN A 50 19.24 -10.31 -0.91
C GLN A 50 18.95 -11.80 -0.69
N SER A 51 19.53 -12.66 -1.53
CA SER A 51 19.51 -14.10 -1.34
C SER A 51 20.42 -14.46 -0.17
N GLY A 52 19.87 -14.91 0.97
CA GLY A 52 20.73 -15.42 2.03
C GLY A 52 20.17 -15.55 3.44
N ARG A 53 19.04 -14.92 3.79
CA ARG A 53 18.40 -15.12 5.11
C ARG A 53 16.89 -14.96 5.01
N PHE A 54 16.16 -16.07 4.91
CA PHE A 54 14.77 -16.08 5.36
C PHE A 54 14.79 -15.77 6.86
N GLY A 55 14.42 -14.54 7.24
CA GLY A 55 14.22 -14.16 8.65
C GLY A 55 15.16 -13.13 9.25
N GLN A 56 16.07 -12.51 8.49
CA GLN A 56 16.74 -11.29 8.98
C GLN A 56 16.41 -10.11 8.07
N MET A 57 15.45 -9.34 8.57
CA MET A 57 14.77 -8.26 7.91
C MET A 57 15.59 -6.97 8.05
N ASP A 58 16.25 -6.55 6.98
CA ASP A 58 16.98 -5.29 6.92
C ASP A 58 16.00 -4.12 6.86
N ARG A 59 15.52 -3.68 8.03
CA ARG A 59 14.77 -2.43 8.16
C ARG A 59 15.73 -1.24 8.25
N PRO A 60 15.68 -0.26 7.35
CA PRO A 60 15.98 1.10 7.74
C PRO A 60 14.78 1.60 8.54
N ASN A 61 14.97 1.88 9.83
CA ASN A 61 13.96 2.40 10.76
C ASN A 61 13.14 3.53 10.10
N PRO A 62 11.88 3.29 9.67
CA PRO A 62 11.02 4.40 9.32
C PRO A 62 10.60 4.96 10.66
N GLY A 63 11.22 6.07 11.06
CA GLY A 63 10.83 6.80 12.27
C GLY A 63 9.31 6.92 12.36
N PRO A 64 8.75 7.00 13.58
CA PRO A 64 7.36 6.71 13.86
C PRO A 64 6.45 7.36 12.82
N GLN A 65 5.70 6.52 12.08
CA GLN A 65 4.58 6.98 11.26
C GLN A 65 3.61 7.64 12.24
N ARG A 66 3.74 8.97 12.39
CA ARG A 66 2.78 9.78 13.12
C ARG A 66 1.44 9.57 12.43
N SER A 67 0.60 8.72 13.02
CA SER A 67 -0.83 8.73 12.83
C SER A 67 -1.26 10.18 13.00
N ARG A 68 -1.59 10.85 11.89
CA ARG A 68 -2.13 12.20 11.95
C ARG A 68 -3.52 12.08 12.59
N GLY A 69 -3.54 12.43 13.87
CA GLY A 69 -4.66 12.92 14.67
C GLY A 69 -6.07 12.49 14.24
N ALA A 70 -6.62 11.53 14.98
CA ALA A 70 -7.96 11.75 15.50
C ALA A 70 -7.83 12.76 16.66
N ARG A 71 -8.25 14.00 16.43
CA ARG A 71 -8.63 14.90 17.52
C ARG A 71 -10.16 14.86 17.64
N PRO A 72 -10.72 14.71 18.84
CA PRO A 72 -12.13 15.00 19.09
C PRO A 72 -12.44 16.49 18.93
#